data_AF-A0A8H8IWX0-F1
#
_entry.id   AF-A0A8H8IWX0-F1
#
_cell.length_a   1.000
_cell.length_b   1.000
_cell.length_c   1.000
_cell.angle_alpha   90.00
_cell.angle_beta   90.00
_cell.angle_gamma   90.00
#
_symmetry.space_group_name_H-M   'P 1'
#
loop_
_entity.id
_entity.type
_entity.pdbx_description
1 polymer ?
#
loop_
_entity_poly.entity_id
_entity_poly.type
_entity_poly.pdbx_seq_one_letter_code
_entity_poly.pdbx_strand_id
1 'polypeptide(L)'
;MAFQPISNSMIRASEAKGGNVLGLEPNQDPLIIVNYQFSWLLPLDDDKVRSTVDRLIEKSVDLARSRGKLVDYMYLNYAHTGQAVIEGYGSDQVAFLKSVKAKYDPEGVFRSLVKGGFKVPA
;
A
#
# COMPACT_ATOMS: atom_id res chain seq x y z
N MET A 1 -3.73 -15.93 5.94
CA MET A 1 -2.86 -15.27 4.94
C MET A 1 -3.50 -15.44 3.58
N ALA A 2 -3.49 -14.40 2.76
CA ALA A 2 -3.99 -14.43 1.39
C ALA A 2 -2.92 -13.91 0.43
N PHE A 3 -2.85 -14.51 -0.76
CA PHE A 3 -1.97 -14.10 -1.85
C PHE A 3 -2.83 -13.60 -3.00
N GLN A 4 -2.61 -12.37 -3.43
CA GLN A 4 -3.36 -11.76 -4.51
C GLN A 4 -2.40 -11.35 -5.64
N PRO A 5 -2.35 -12.09 -6.75
CA PRO A 5 -1.47 -11.77 -7.85
C PRO A 5 -1.96 -10.52 -8.61
N ILE A 6 -1.01 -9.69 -9.04
CA ILE A 6 -1.20 -8.65 -10.05
C ILE A 6 -0.36 -9.07 -11.25
N SER A 7 -1.02 -9.52 -12.31
CA SER A 7 -0.32 -9.94 -13.52
C SER A 7 0.11 -8.74 -14.35
N ASN A 8 1.17 -8.91 -15.13
CA ASN A 8 1.57 -7.91 -16.13
C ASN A 8 0.48 -7.63 -17.17
N SER A 9 -0.42 -8.59 -17.44
CA SER A 9 -1.57 -8.35 -18.32
C SER A 9 -2.58 -7.38 -17.73
N MET A 10 -2.80 -7.40 -16.41
CA MET A 10 -3.65 -6.42 -15.73
C MET A 10 -3.05 -5.01 -15.81
N ILE A 11 -1.74 -4.88 -15.58
CA ILE A 11 -1.04 -3.59 -15.64
C ILE A 11 -1.09 -3.02 -17.07
N ARG A 12 -0.74 -3.81 -18.09
CA ARG A 12 -0.82 -3.39 -19.49
C ARG A 12 -2.24 -2.99 -19.92
N ALA A 13 -3.25 -3.71 -19.44
CA ALA A 13 -4.64 -3.36 -19.72
C ALA A 13 -5.04 -2.01 -19.09
N SER A 14 -4.44 -1.64 -17.95
CA SER A 14 -4.62 -0.32 -17.32
C SER A 14 -3.92 0.78 -18.12
N GLU A 15 -2.69 0.55 -18.58
CA GLU A 15 -1.93 1.49 -19.42
C GLU A 15 -2.70 1.85 -20.69
N ALA A 16 -3.26 0.85 -21.38
CA ALA A 16 -4.09 1.06 -22.57
C ALA A 16 -5.37 1.87 -22.31
N LYS A 17 -5.75 2.07 -21.04
CA LYS A 17 -6.96 2.80 -20.61
C LYS A 17 -6.64 4.11 -19.87
N GLY A 18 -5.42 4.62 -20.01
CA GLY A 18 -5.00 5.90 -19.40
C GLY A 18 -4.07 5.76 -18.19
N GLY A 19 -3.50 4.57 -17.97
CA GLY A 19 -2.52 4.34 -16.91
C GLY A 19 -3.12 3.89 -15.58
N ASN A 20 -2.32 3.99 -14.52
CA ASN A 20 -2.74 3.70 -13.14
C ASN A 20 -2.04 4.67 -12.17
N VAL A 21 -2.74 5.13 -11.13
CA VAL A 21 -2.18 6.03 -10.11
C VAL A 21 -1.34 5.28 -9.04
N LEU A 22 -1.18 3.97 -9.20
CA LEU A 22 -0.54 3.09 -8.23
C LEU A 22 0.98 3.00 -8.43
N GLY A 23 1.50 3.57 -9.52
CA GLY A 23 2.92 3.52 -9.88
C GLY A 23 3.38 2.16 -10.38
N LEU A 24 2.42 1.31 -10.79
CA LEU A 24 2.71 -0.04 -11.24
C LEU A 24 3.07 -0.03 -12.72
N GLU A 25 4.21 -0.62 -13.04
CA GLU A 25 4.68 -0.86 -14.40
C GLU A 25 4.90 -2.37 -14.61
N PRO A 26 4.74 -2.89 -15.85
CA PRO A 26 5.05 -4.28 -16.14
C PRO A 26 6.52 -4.59 -15.85
N ASN A 27 6.79 -5.67 -15.11
CA ASN A 27 8.15 -6.09 -14.76
C ASN A 27 8.44 -7.51 -15.31
N GLN A 28 9.66 -8.01 -15.16
CA GLN A 28 10.02 -9.39 -15.56
C GLN A 28 9.13 -10.42 -14.85
N ASP A 29 8.94 -10.25 -13.54
CA ASP A 29 8.08 -11.09 -12.71
C ASP A 29 6.75 -10.39 -12.39
N PRO A 30 5.62 -11.13 -12.30
CA PRO A 30 4.37 -10.58 -11.77
C PRO A 30 4.49 -10.25 -10.29
N LEU A 31 3.63 -9.34 -9.80
CA LEU A 31 3.58 -8.99 -8.38
C LEU A 31 2.59 -9.88 -7.64
N ILE A 32 2.83 -10.08 -6.35
CA ILE A 32 1.88 -10.73 -5.45
C ILE A 32 1.75 -9.86 -4.20
N ILE A 33 0.53 -9.40 -3.93
CA ILE A 33 0.20 -8.80 -2.63
C ILE A 33 0.09 -9.94 -1.62
N VAL A 34 0.86 -9.85 -0.54
CA VAL A 34 0.79 -10.77 0.59
C VAL A 34 0.02 -10.10 1.73
N ASN A 35 -1.16 -10.63 2.05
CA ASN A 35 -1.99 -10.12 3.13
C ASN A 35 -1.92 -11.07 4.34
N TYR A 36 -1.34 -10.59 5.44
CA TYR A 36 -1.32 -11.30 6.71
C TYR A 36 -2.57 -10.94 7.52
N GLN A 37 -3.42 -11.93 7.76
CA GLN A 37 -4.68 -11.77 8.48
C GLN A 37 -4.57 -12.49 9.82
N PHE A 38 -4.93 -11.79 10.88
CA PHE A 38 -4.91 -12.29 12.25
C PHE A 38 -6.21 -11.93 12.96
N SER A 39 -6.67 -12.82 13.81
CA SER A 39 -7.76 -12.60 14.74
C SER A 39 -7.38 -13.17 16.09
N TRP A 40 -7.82 -12.51 17.15
CA TRP A 40 -7.62 -12.94 18.52
C TRP A 40 -8.85 -12.55 19.34
N LEU A 41 -9.09 -13.29 20.43
CA LEU A 41 -10.32 -13.18 21.20
C LEU A 41 -10.25 -12.13 22.31
N LEU A 42 -9.11 -12.05 22.99
CA LEU A 42 -8.97 -11.28 24.22
C LEU A 42 -8.33 -9.92 23.93
N PRO A 43 -8.96 -8.79 24.32
CA PRO A 43 -8.34 -7.47 24.17
C PRO A 43 -6.98 -7.33 24.88
N LEU A 44 -6.72 -8.15 25.90
CA LEU A 44 -5.44 -8.19 26.61
C LEU A 44 -4.27 -8.62 25.70
N ASP A 45 -4.54 -9.29 24.59
CA ASP A 45 -3.53 -9.76 23.65
C ASP A 45 -3.21 -8.73 22.55
N ASP A 46 -3.90 -7.59 22.50
CA ASP A 46 -3.78 -6.57 21.44
C ASP A 46 -2.33 -6.20 21.12
N ASP A 47 -1.55 -5.80 22.13
CA ASP A 47 -0.17 -5.34 21.95
C ASP A 47 0.77 -6.49 21.55
N LYS A 48 0.51 -7.69 22.09
CA LYS A 48 1.29 -8.89 21.76
C LYS A 48 1.04 -9.31 20.32
N VAL A 49 -0.20 -9.26 19.85
CA VAL A 49 -0.53 -9.61 18.47
C VAL A 49 0.03 -8.55 17.53
N ARG A 50 -0.26 -7.25 17.74
CA ARG A 50 0.26 -6.15 16.89
C ARG A 50 1.78 -6.21 16.73
N SER A 51 2.54 -6.28 17.84
CA SER A 51 4.01 -6.39 17.78
C SER A 51 4.52 -7.67 17.10
N THR A 52 3.74 -8.75 17.11
CA THR A 52 4.09 -9.98 16.39
C THR A 52 3.83 -9.83 14.89
N VAL A 53 2.73 -9.17 14.51
CA VAL A 53 2.42 -8.86 13.11
C VAL A 53 3.46 -7.91 12.52
N ASP A 54 3.84 -6.86 13.24
CA ASP A 54 4.85 -5.89 12.79
C ASP A 54 6.19 -6.58 12.49
N ARG A 55 6.67 -7.42 13.42
CA ARG A 55 7.90 -8.21 13.22
C ARG A 55 7.80 -9.19 12.07
N LEU A 56 6.63 -9.77 11.82
CA LEU A 56 6.43 -10.66 10.67
C LEU A 56 6.52 -9.88 9.35
N ILE A 57 5.86 -8.71 9.28
CA ILE A 57 5.89 -7.83 8.10
C ILE A 57 7.32 -7.38 7.84
N GLU A 58 8.02 -6.88 8.86
CA GLU A 58 9.42 -6.44 8.77
C GLU A 58 10.33 -7.55 8.21
N LYS A 59 10.29 -8.75 8.81
CA LYS A 59 11.07 -9.89 8.32
C LYS A 59 10.73 -10.30 6.89
N SER A 60 9.46 -10.16 6.49
CA SER A 60 9.02 -10.50 5.14
C SER A 60 9.51 -9.48 4.11
N VAL A 61 9.49 -8.19 4.47
CA VAL A 61 10.03 -7.09 3.67
C VAL A 61 11.54 -7.23 3.51
N ASP A 62 12.27 -7.50 4.60
CA ASP A 62 13.73 -7.70 4.57
C ASP A 62 14.11 -8.92 3.72
N LEU A 63 13.32 -9.99 3.82
CA LEU A 63 13.52 -11.19 3.03
C LEU A 63 13.26 -10.94 1.53
N ALA A 64 12.23 -10.19 1.18
CA ALA A 64 11.97 -9.79 -0.21
C ALA A 64 13.08 -8.87 -0.74
N ARG A 65 13.53 -7.92 0.09
CA ARG A 65 14.61 -6.97 -0.25
C ARG A 65 15.93 -7.68 -0.48
N SER A 66 16.32 -8.60 0.41
CA SER A 66 17.57 -9.37 0.27
C SER A 66 17.60 -10.27 -0.97
N ARG A 67 16.44 -10.58 -1.55
CA ARG A 67 16.31 -11.31 -2.82
C ARG A 67 16.15 -10.41 -4.04
N GLY A 68 16.15 -9.08 -3.87
CA GLY A 68 15.90 -8.14 -4.96
C GLY A 68 14.50 -8.27 -5.57
N LYS A 69 13.51 -8.69 -4.78
CA LYS A 69 12.12 -8.90 -5.21
C LYS A 69 11.11 -8.00 -4.50
N LEU A 70 11.57 -7.12 -3.60
CA LEU A 70 10.71 -6.15 -2.94
C LEU A 70 10.27 -5.08 -3.96
N VAL A 71 8.98 -4.76 -3.94
CA VAL A 71 8.40 -3.61 -4.65
C VAL A 71 7.74 -2.73 -3.59
N ASP A 72 7.95 -1.41 -3.69
CA ASP A 72 7.51 -0.46 -2.66
C ASP A 72 5.99 -0.25 -2.62
N TYR A 73 5.29 -0.64 -3.70
CA TYR A 73 3.84 -0.55 -3.77
C TYR A 73 3.15 -1.36 -2.67
N MET A 74 2.22 -0.71 -1.98
CA MET A 74 1.40 -1.30 -0.93
C MET A 74 -0.09 -1.13 -1.22
N TYR A 75 -0.84 -2.22 -1.10
CA TYR A 75 -2.27 -2.17 -1.38
C TYR A 75 -3.04 -1.56 -0.21
N LEU A 76 -3.52 -0.33 -0.40
CA LEU A 76 -4.17 0.51 0.61
C LEU A 76 -5.28 -0.20 1.40
N ASN A 77 -6.06 -1.05 0.73
CA ASN A 77 -7.19 -1.75 1.37
C ASN A 77 -6.77 -2.81 2.40
N TYR A 78 -5.51 -3.27 2.39
CA TYR A 78 -4.99 -4.25 3.34
C TYR A 78 -3.85 -3.71 4.22
N ALA A 79 -3.55 -2.42 4.13
CA ALA A 79 -2.42 -1.86 4.85
C ALA A 79 -2.71 -1.68 6.35
N HIS A 80 -1.67 -1.88 7.15
CA HIS A 80 -1.68 -1.71 8.60
C HIS A 80 -1.27 -0.29 9.02
N THR A 81 -1.64 0.11 10.23
CA THR A 81 -1.30 1.44 10.78
C THR A 81 0.21 1.67 10.78
N GLY A 82 0.64 2.91 10.52
CA GLY A 82 2.06 3.30 10.53
C GLY A 82 2.81 3.02 9.23
N GLN A 83 2.17 2.41 8.24
CA GLN A 83 2.79 2.15 6.95
C GLN A 83 2.72 3.34 5.97
N ALA A 84 3.77 3.54 5.18
CA ALA A 84 3.88 4.59 4.17
C ALA A 84 3.25 4.15 2.83
N VAL A 85 1.92 3.99 2.82
CA VAL A 85 1.19 3.35 1.72
C VAL A 85 1.22 4.17 0.43
N ILE A 86 0.80 5.44 0.49
CA ILE A 86 0.67 6.27 -0.72
C ILE A 86 2.05 6.69 -1.20
N GLU A 87 3.00 6.88 -0.28
CA GLU A 87 4.40 7.13 -0.57
C GLU A 87 5.03 6.01 -1.42
N GLY A 88 4.59 4.76 -1.22
CA GLY A 88 5.01 3.60 -2.02
C GLY A 88 4.51 3.59 -3.47
N TYR A 89 3.66 4.54 -3.88
CA TYR A 89 3.18 4.63 -5.28
C TYR A 89 4.19 5.30 -6.22
N GLY A 90 5.33 5.77 -5.68
CA GLY A 90 6.34 6.50 -6.44
C GLY A 90 6.13 8.00 -6.46
N SER A 91 7.22 8.75 -6.63
CA SER A 91 7.25 10.22 -6.51
C SER A 91 6.26 10.91 -7.44
N ASP A 92 6.15 10.43 -8.67
CA ASP A 92 5.36 11.07 -9.72
C ASP A 92 3.86 10.92 -9.44
N GLN A 93 3.46 9.75 -8.96
CA GLN A 93 2.06 9.50 -8.59
C GLN A 93 1.68 10.22 -7.30
N VAL A 94 2.60 10.30 -6.34
CA VAL A 94 2.40 11.12 -5.13
C VAL A 94 2.26 12.60 -5.51
N ALA A 95 3.10 13.13 -6.39
CA ALA A 95 3.01 14.51 -6.86
C ALA A 95 1.69 14.77 -7.61
N PHE A 96 1.26 13.84 -8.47
CA PHE A 96 -0.03 13.91 -9.12
C PHE A 96 -1.18 13.94 -8.10
N LEU A 97 -1.20 13.01 -7.13
CA LEU A 97 -2.22 12.98 -6.07
C LEU A 97 -2.25 14.27 -5.25
N LYS A 98 -1.09 14.86 -4.95
CA LYS A 98 -0.99 16.16 -4.29
C LYS A 98 -1.63 17.27 -5.13
N SER A 99 -1.39 17.28 -6.44
CA SER A 99 -2.00 18.26 -7.36
C SER A 99 -3.52 18.11 -7.44
N VAL A 100 -4.03 16.87 -7.50
CA VAL A 100 -5.46 16.55 -7.49
C VAL A 100 -6.10 17.01 -6.19
N LYS A 101 -5.49 16.70 -5.05
CA LYS A 101 -5.94 17.19 -3.74
C LYS A 101 -5.99 18.72 -3.71
N ALA A 102 -4.94 19.41 -4.16
CA ALA A 102 -4.93 20.88 -4.16
C ALA A 102 -6.04 21.48 -5.04
N LYS A 103 -6.38 20.82 -6.15
CA LYS A 103 -7.43 21.26 -7.07
C LYS A 103 -8.84 21.01 -6.54
N TYR A 104 -9.08 19.85 -5.94
CA TYR A 104 -10.43 19.36 -5.63
C TYR A 104 -10.78 19.32 -4.13
N ASP A 105 -9.78 19.36 -3.25
CA ASP A 105 -9.93 19.45 -1.79
C ASP A 105 -8.98 20.52 -1.20
N PRO A 106 -9.05 21.78 -1.66
CA PRO A 106 -8.14 22.85 -1.23
C PRO A 106 -8.24 23.15 0.27
N GLU A 107 -9.41 22.93 0.87
CA GLU A 107 -9.66 23.13 2.31
C GLU A 107 -9.28 21.90 3.14
N GLY A 108 -8.89 20.79 2.51
CA GLY A 108 -8.49 19.58 3.20
C GLY A 108 -9.62 18.92 3.98
N VAL A 109 -10.85 18.99 3.49
CA VAL A 109 -12.06 18.41 4.08
C VAL A 109 -11.87 16.91 4.32
N PHE A 110 -11.33 16.16 3.34
CA PHE A 110 -11.14 14.72 3.49
C PHE A 110 -9.96 14.35 4.39
N ARG A 111 -9.01 15.27 4.58
CA ARG A 111 -7.96 15.09 5.58
C ARG A 111 -8.50 15.36 6.99
N SER A 112 -9.36 16.36 7.14
CA SER A 112 -9.79 16.87 8.44
C SER A 112 -11.00 16.13 9.00
N LEU A 113 -12.00 15.84 8.16
CA LEU A 113 -13.27 15.28 8.59
C LEU A 113 -13.32 13.75 8.50
N VAL A 114 -12.59 13.14 7.56
CA VAL A 114 -12.54 11.67 7.46
C VAL A 114 -11.48 11.13 8.42
N LYS A 115 -11.93 10.54 9.52
CA LYS A 115 -11.06 9.91 10.53
C LYS A 115 -10.42 8.64 9.96
N GLY A 116 -9.15 8.43 10.28
CA GLY A 116 -8.38 7.24 9.89
C GLY A 116 -8.08 7.17 8.39
N GLY A 117 -7.63 5.98 7.97
CA GLY A 117 -7.18 5.72 6.61
C GLY A 117 -5.88 6.43 6.23
N PHE A 118 -5.34 6.06 5.06
CA PHE A 118 -4.14 6.69 4.51
C PHE A 118 -4.54 7.96 3.75
N LYS A 119 -3.82 9.05 3.97
CA LYS A 119 -4.08 10.36 3.36
C LYS A 119 -2.98 10.67 2.37
N VAL A 120 -3.33 11.39 1.30
CA VAL A 120 -2.32 11.96 0.40
C VAL A 120 -1.33 12.77 1.25
N PRO A 121 -0.02 12.44 1.20
CA PRO A 121 1.00 13.11 1.99
C PRO A 121 0.95 14.62 1.81
N ALA A 122 1.40 15.36 2.83
CA ALA A 122 1.56 16.81 2.74
C ALA A 122 2.67 17.14 1.73
#